data_AF-A0A357PRI2-F1
#
_entry.id   AF-A0A357PRI2-F1
#
_cell.length_a   1.000
_cell.length_b   1.000
_cell.length_c   1.000
_cell.angle_alpha   90.00
_cell.angle_beta   90.00
_cell.angle_gamma   90.00
#
_symmetry.space_group_name_H-M   'P 1'
#
loop_
_entity.id
_entity.type
_entity.pdbx_description
1 polymer ?
#
loop_
_entity_poly.entity_id
_entity_poly.type
_entity_poly.pdbx_seq_one_letter_code
_entity_poly.pdbx_strand_id
1 'polypeptide(L)'
;MFDDAIIVQSAVSAFNNAALYAPAFLWWTVLSVPLFAMVYMYGTDFLGRLGWTRQNAGLRTCVTTVVMTLCWIVLFGGNYAVLRDNATVLPFMIAAIVFVASMFITSHVRGTDWAKVAPYLRGRRAWAIAVLVILVVGLSDTHAWWGPLLQIGAVALGVLFGRSARAEMRPIAGTLLVVGATTTAILMQPEFFRFVQLGALTAFHLLFLVLIAATLAAVVALQNINSRGAIHASAYIKLKWMFRFVAALCVVLFVMTESVPVFLGLMVVSFMSSALTIWHRDSVHAGLAEFLFATVLVLFGVITVMPVVTALGLVAMRRVPDLRGAMRAVRGLL
;
A
#
# COMPACT_ATOMS: atom_id res chain seq x y z
N MET A 1 -8.50 16.75 -32.05
CA MET A 1 -7.20 17.42 -32.04
C MET A 1 -7.03 17.96 -30.63
N PHE A 2 -5.99 17.56 -29.89
CA PHE A 2 -5.77 18.14 -28.56
C PHE A 2 -5.39 19.61 -28.73
N ASP A 3 -5.91 20.46 -27.86
CA ASP A 3 -5.60 21.88 -27.85
C ASP A 3 -4.09 22.06 -27.57
N ASP A 4 -3.38 22.80 -28.41
CA ASP A 4 -1.92 22.94 -28.33
C ASP A 4 -1.48 23.52 -26.97
N ALA A 5 -2.35 24.30 -26.33
CA ALA A 5 -2.15 24.79 -24.97
C ALA A 5 -2.04 23.67 -23.93
N ILE A 6 -2.78 22.57 -24.09
CA ILE A 6 -2.73 21.39 -23.19
C ILE A 6 -1.40 20.66 -23.35
N ILE A 7 -0.88 20.57 -24.57
CA ILE A 7 0.40 19.92 -24.88
C ILE A 7 1.56 20.73 -24.26
N VAL A 8 1.55 22.06 -24.40
CA VAL A 8 2.59 22.94 -23.84
C VAL A 8 2.53 22.96 -22.30
N GLN A 9 1.35 23.06 -21.69
CA GLN A 9 1.22 23.00 -20.22
C GLN A 9 1.66 21.65 -19.67
N SER A 10 1.36 20.56 -20.39
CA SER A 10 1.84 19.22 -20.08
C SER A 10 3.37 19.13 -20.11
N ALA A 11 4.02 19.66 -21.15
CA ALA A 11 5.47 19.67 -21.28
C ALA A 11 6.16 20.51 -20.19
N VAL A 12 5.62 21.69 -19.86
CA VAL A 12 6.13 22.55 -18.77
C VAL A 12 5.96 21.89 -17.40
N SER A 13 4.83 21.21 -17.16
CA SER A 13 4.61 20.43 -15.94
C SER A 13 5.60 19.25 -15.82
N ALA A 14 5.80 18.50 -16.91
CA ALA A 14 6.77 17.41 -16.94
C ALA A 14 8.20 17.91 -16.67
N PHE A 15 8.58 19.07 -17.24
CA PHE A 15 9.88 19.70 -17.00
C PHE A 15 10.05 20.17 -15.55
N ASN A 16 9.06 20.87 -14.98
CA ASN A 16 9.10 21.31 -13.58
C ASN A 16 9.19 20.12 -12.61
N ASN A 17 8.51 19.02 -12.92
CA ASN A 17 8.56 17.82 -12.09
C ASN A 17 9.89 17.05 -12.20
N ALA A 18 10.46 16.96 -13.40
CA ALA A 18 11.79 16.39 -13.60
C ALA A 18 12.89 17.26 -12.96
N ALA A 19 12.75 18.58 -13.00
CA ALA A 19 13.76 19.53 -12.54
C ALA A 19 13.69 19.84 -11.03
N LEU A 20 12.51 19.80 -10.41
CA LEU A 20 12.32 20.17 -9.00
C LEU A 20 11.93 18.98 -8.12
N TYR A 21 10.95 18.18 -8.54
CA TYR A 21 10.40 17.12 -7.68
C TYR A 21 11.28 15.88 -7.63
N ALA A 22 11.85 15.42 -8.75
CA ALA A 22 12.75 14.26 -8.73
C ALA A 22 14.03 14.50 -7.90
N PRO A 23 14.71 15.67 -7.99
CA PRO A 23 15.80 16.01 -7.08
C PRO A 23 15.35 16.18 -5.63
N ALA A 24 14.20 16.81 -5.38
CA ALA A 24 13.66 16.95 -4.02
C ALA A 24 13.33 15.59 -3.38
N PHE A 25 12.74 14.65 -4.15
CA PHE A 25 12.49 13.28 -3.73
C PHE A 25 13.79 12.53 -3.41
N LEU A 26 14.82 12.66 -4.26
CA LEU A 26 16.14 12.07 -4.02
C LEU A 26 16.76 12.65 -2.74
N TRP A 27 16.78 13.97 -2.58
CA TRP A 27 17.34 14.63 -1.40
C TRP A 27 16.55 14.32 -0.13
N TRP A 28 15.22 14.30 -0.18
CA TRP A 28 14.39 13.86 0.95
C TRP A 28 14.68 12.41 1.32
N THR A 29 14.86 11.54 0.34
CA THR A 29 15.21 10.13 0.58
C THR A 29 16.58 10.02 1.26
N VAL A 30 17.60 10.70 0.74
CA VAL A 30 18.97 10.71 1.32
C VAL A 30 18.98 11.30 2.72
N LEU A 31 18.31 12.45 2.93
CA LEU A 31 18.24 13.12 4.23
C LEU A 31 17.38 12.36 5.25
N SER A 32 16.48 11.48 4.79
CA SER A 32 15.69 10.62 5.66
C SER A 32 16.45 9.36 6.10
N VAL A 33 17.58 8.99 5.46
CA VAL A 33 18.34 7.79 5.83
C VAL A 33 18.80 7.80 7.28
N PRO A 34 19.38 8.88 7.84
CA PRO A 34 19.75 8.93 9.26
C PRO A 34 18.53 8.77 10.18
N LEU A 35 17.39 9.37 9.82
CA LEU A 35 16.15 9.23 10.57
C LEU A 35 15.64 7.78 10.54
N PHE A 36 15.67 7.12 9.39
CA PHE A 36 15.29 5.72 9.25
C PHE A 36 16.24 4.78 9.99
N ALA A 37 17.55 5.07 10.00
CA ALA A 37 18.51 4.34 10.81
C ALA A 37 18.20 4.49 12.31
N MET A 38 17.91 5.71 12.77
CA MET A 38 17.49 5.98 14.15
C MET A 38 16.20 5.24 14.51
N VAL A 39 15.20 5.23 13.63
CA VAL A 39 13.95 4.48 13.81
C VAL A 39 14.22 2.97 13.87
N TYR A 40 15.07 2.44 13.02
CA TYR A 40 15.42 1.02 13.03
C TYR A 40 16.12 0.61 14.33
N MET A 41 16.97 1.48 14.89
CA MET A 41 17.68 1.22 16.14
C MET A 41 16.81 1.41 17.40
N TYR A 42 16.06 2.51 17.49
CA TYR A 42 15.38 2.96 18.72
C TYR A 42 13.86 2.98 18.64
N GLY A 43 13.27 2.74 17.46
CA GLY A 43 11.84 2.88 17.25
C GLY A 43 10.99 1.91 18.08
N THR A 44 11.52 0.72 18.41
CA THR A 44 10.82 -0.22 19.30
C THR A 44 10.65 0.34 20.71
N ASP A 45 11.68 1.01 21.23
CA ASP A 45 11.68 1.56 22.58
C ASP A 45 10.81 2.81 22.65
N PHE A 46 10.89 3.65 21.62
CA PHE A 46 10.02 4.82 21.48
C PHE A 46 8.53 4.43 21.44
N LEU A 47 8.15 3.47 20.58
CA LEU A 47 6.78 2.98 20.53
C LEU A 47 6.37 2.27 21.83
N GLY A 48 7.31 1.59 22.50
CA GLY A 48 7.09 1.01 23.82
C GLY A 48 6.67 2.03 24.86
N ARG A 49 7.31 3.22 24.87
CA ARG A 49 6.91 4.36 25.73
C ARG A 49 5.53 4.91 25.39
N LEU A 50 5.10 4.80 24.13
CA LEU A 50 3.73 5.13 23.68
C LEU A 50 2.71 4.00 23.96
N GLY A 51 3.10 2.96 24.70
CA GLY A 51 2.23 1.85 25.09
C GLY A 51 2.01 0.79 24.00
N TRP A 52 2.88 0.74 22.98
CA TRP A 52 2.88 -0.37 22.03
C TRP A 52 3.61 -1.57 22.63
N THR A 53 2.88 -2.63 22.90
CA THR A 53 3.41 -3.89 23.42
C THR A 53 3.63 -4.87 22.28
N ARG A 54 4.38 -5.96 22.52
CA ARG A 54 4.56 -7.03 21.51
C ARG A 54 3.24 -7.61 21.01
N GLN A 55 2.23 -7.67 21.88
CA GLN A 55 0.91 -8.24 21.58
C GLN A 55 0.07 -7.34 20.66
N ASN A 56 0.12 -6.01 20.82
CA ASN A 56 -0.69 -5.09 20.04
C ASN A 56 0.07 -4.41 18.87
N ALA A 57 1.39 -4.56 18.84
CA ALA A 57 2.28 -3.96 17.85
C ALA A 57 1.87 -4.25 16.40
N GLY A 58 1.62 -5.52 16.07
CA GLY A 58 1.25 -5.91 14.70
C GLY A 58 -0.05 -5.26 14.24
N LEU A 59 -1.08 -5.30 15.09
CA LEU A 59 -2.37 -4.66 14.80
C LEU A 59 -2.23 -3.14 14.69
N ARG A 60 -1.52 -2.49 15.62
CA ARG A 60 -1.31 -1.04 15.59
C ARG A 60 -0.53 -0.59 14.36
N THR A 61 0.48 -1.35 13.93
CA THR A 61 1.17 -1.13 12.66
C THR A 61 0.18 -1.18 11.49
N CYS A 62 -0.64 -2.24 11.39
CA CYS A 62 -1.63 -2.41 10.33
C CYS A 62 -2.64 -1.24 10.28
N VAL A 63 -3.28 -0.94 11.41
CA VAL A 63 -4.26 0.14 11.52
C VAL A 63 -3.64 1.50 11.20
N THR A 64 -2.45 1.79 11.74
CA THR A 64 -1.77 3.07 11.48
C THR A 64 -1.39 3.21 10.01
N THR A 65 -0.90 2.14 9.38
CA THR A 65 -0.63 2.14 7.93
C THR A 65 -1.90 2.47 7.15
N VAL A 66 -3.01 1.78 7.40
CA VAL A 66 -4.26 2.02 6.67
C VAL A 66 -4.82 3.42 6.92
N VAL A 67 -4.72 3.95 8.14
CA VAL A 67 -5.08 5.35 8.44
C VAL A 67 -4.21 6.33 7.64
N MET A 68 -2.89 6.13 7.61
CA MET A 68 -1.99 7.00 6.86
C MET A 68 -2.26 6.92 5.35
N THR A 69 -2.52 5.72 4.83
CA THR A 69 -2.93 5.53 3.43
C THR A 69 -4.25 6.24 3.12
N LEU A 70 -5.25 6.14 4.01
CA LEU A 70 -6.52 6.85 3.84
C LEU A 70 -6.33 8.37 3.85
N CYS A 71 -5.56 8.91 4.82
CA CYS A 71 -5.22 10.32 4.86
C CYS A 71 -4.51 10.76 3.58
N TRP A 72 -3.56 9.98 3.09
CA TRP A 72 -2.86 10.27 1.85
C TRP A 72 -3.81 10.30 0.66
N ILE A 73 -4.67 9.29 0.48
CA ILE A 73 -5.65 9.24 -0.62
C ILE A 73 -6.57 10.46 -0.58
N VAL A 74 -7.07 10.83 0.60
CA VAL A 74 -7.98 11.97 0.78
C VAL A 74 -7.27 13.30 0.52
N LEU A 75 -6.06 13.49 1.03
CA LEU A 75 -5.29 14.74 0.85
C LEU A 75 -4.78 14.91 -0.58
N PHE A 76 -4.42 13.81 -1.25
CA PHE A 76 -4.02 13.83 -2.66
C PHE A 76 -5.20 13.67 -3.62
N GLY A 77 -6.43 13.56 -3.09
CA GLY A 77 -7.71 13.35 -3.76
C GLY A 77 -7.94 14.24 -4.99
N GLY A 78 -7.68 15.54 -4.83
CA GLY A 78 -7.88 16.54 -5.87
C GLY A 78 -7.05 16.31 -7.15
N ASN A 79 -6.02 15.48 -7.11
CA ASN A 79 -5.21 15.14 -8.27
C ASN A 79 -5.75 13.95 -9.09
N TYR A 80 -6.61 13.10 -8.52
CA TYR A 80 -7.29 12.03 -9.28
C TYR A 80 -8.48 12.56 -10.10
N ALA A 81 -8.91 13.78 -9.75
CA ALA A 81 -10.12 14.45 -10.18
C ALA A 81 -9.94 15.28 -11.49
N VAL A 82 -8.70 15.65 -11.85
CA VAL A 82 -8.40 16.50 -13.02
C VAL A 82 -8.43 15.70 -14.34
N LEU A 83 -9.02 14.51 -14.35
CA LEU A 83 -8.90 13.53 -15.42
C LEU A 83 -10.24 13.25 -16.10
N ARG A 84 -10.50 14.06 -17.13
CA ARG A 84 -11.29 13.82 -18.35
C ARG A 84 -12.65 13.10 -18.23
N ASP A 85 -13.68 13.82 -18.68
CA ASP A 85 -14.89 13.34 -19.35
C ASP A 85 -15.49 12.03 -18.83
N ASN A 86 -16.34 12.11 -17.80
CA ASN A 86 -17.54 11.28 -17.54
C ASN A 86 -17.48 9.73 -17.66
N ALA A 87 -16.33 9.10 -17.92
CA ALA A 87 -16.22 7.67 -18.27
C ALA A 87 -15.07 6.94 -17.55
N THR A 88 -14.37 7.59 -16.61
CA THR A 88 -13.23 6.98 -15.90
C THR A 88 -13.70 6.17 -14.70
N VAL A 89 -13.16 4.96 -14.53
CA VAL A 89 -13.48 4.05 -13.41
C VAL A 89 -12.69 4.42 -12.14
N LEU A 90 -11.73 5.34 -12.25
CA LEU A 90 -10.80 5.70 -11.18
C LEU A 90 -11.49 6.28 -9.92
N PRO A 91 -12.47 7.21 -10.01
CA PRO A 91 -13.17 7.69 -8.82
C PRO A 91 -13.90 6.57 -8.06
N PHE A 92 -14.49 5.61 -8.78
CA PHE A 92 -15.13 4.43 -8.19
C PHE A 92 -14.12 3.52 -7.49
N MET A 93 -12.94 3.31 -8.09
CA MET A 93 -11.85 2.55 -7.46
C MET A 93 -11.33 3.24 -6.19
N ILE A 94 -11.14 4.56 -6.22
CA ILE A 94 -10.72 5.32 -5.04
C ILE A 94 -11.78 5.22 -3.94
N ALA A 95 -13.06 5.38 -4.26
CA ALA A 95 -14.12 5.21 -3.28
C ALA A 95 -14.22 3.79 -2.73
N ALA A 96 -13.99 2.76 -3.55
CA ALA A 96 -13.89 1.39 -3.07
C ALA A 96 -12.72 1.22 -2.08
N ILE A 97 -11.56 1.83 -2.36
CA ILE A 97 -10.41 1.82 -1.42
C ILE A 97 -10.76 2.56 -0.13
N VAL A 98 -11.37 3.74 -0.22
CA VAL A 98 -11.83 4.54 0.93
C VAL A 98 -12.84 3.78 1.77
N PHE A 99 -13.78 3.07 1.13
CA PHE A 99 -14.75 2.20 1.78
C PHE A 99 -14.05 1.06 2.54
N VAL A 100 -13.18 0.31 1.86
CA VAL A 100 -12.46 -0.84 2.46
C VAL A 100 -11.54 -0.38 3.60
N ALA A 101 -10.84 0.75 3.43
CA ALA A 101 -9.98 1.32 4.46
C ALA A 101 -10.80 1.78 5.69
N SER A 102 -11.91 2.48 5.47
CA SER A 102 -12.81 2.94 6.55
C SER A 102 -13.44 1.77 7.30
N MET A 103 -13.84 0.72 6.57
CA MET A 103 -14.34 -0.54 7.13
C MET A 103 -13.27 -1.25 7.97
N PHE A 104 -12.05 -1.35 7.45
CA PHE A 104 -10.93 -1.98 8.15
C PHE A 104 -10.57 -1.23 9.45
N ILE A 105 -10.41 0.09 9.38
CA ILE A 105 -10.10 0.92 10.56
C ILE A 105 -11.19 0.75 11.61
N THR A 106 -12.45 0.93 11.22
CA THR A 106 -13.57 0.94 12.17
C THR A 106 -13.80 -0.42 12.82
N SER A 107 -13.61 -1.52 12.08
CA SER A 107 -13.74 -2.88 12.62
C SER A 107 -12.69 -3.20 13.68
N HIS A 108 -11.49 -2.60 13.60
CA HIS A 108 -10.39 -2.83 14.54
C HIS A 108 -10.27 -1.78 15.65
N VAL A 109 -10.87 -0.59 15.50
CA VAL A 109 -10.89 0.47 16.52
C VAL A 109 -11.97 0.22 17.59
N ARG A 110 -12.85 -0.76 17.40
CA ARG A 110 -13.96 -1.06 18.33
C ARG A 110 -13.50 -1.52 19.73
N GLY A 111 -12.29 -2.07 19.84
CA GLY A 111 -11.67 -2.46 21.12
C GLY A 111 -10.91 -1.34 21.83
N THR A 112 -10.86 -0.14 21.25
CA THR A 112 -10.29 1.03 21.92
C THR A 112 -11.22 1.44 23.04
N ASP A 113 -10.67 1.75 24.22
CA ASP A 113 -11.44 2.20 25.37
C ASP A 113 -12.07 3.57 25.07
N TRP A 114 -13.25 3.53 24.44
CA TRP A 114 -14.02 4.71 24.08
C TRP A 114 -14.35 5.56 25.29
N ALA A 115 -14.31 5.02 26.53
CA ALA A 115 -14.49 5.81 27.74
C ALA A 115 -13.37 6.84 27.94
N LYS A 116 -12.15 6.59 27.43
CA LYS A 116 -11.01 7.54 27.49
C LYS A 116 -11.09 8.65 26.44
N VAL A 117 -11.71 8.36 25.29
CA VAL A 117 -11.84 9.31 24.16
C VAL A 117 -13.18 10.07 24.21
N ALA A 118 -14.24 9.42 24.69
CA ALA A 118 -15.57 9.98 24.88
C ALA A 118 -15.59 11.36 25.57
N PRO A 119 -14.83 11.64 26.65
CA PRO A 119 -14.84 12.99 27.24
C PRO A 119 -14.35 14.08 26.29
N TYR A 120 -13.41 13.77 25.38
CA TYR A 120 -12.90 14.71 24.37
C TYR A 120 -13.81 14.80 23.13
N LEU A 121 -14.58 13.75 22.86
CA LEU A 121 -15.53 13.62 21.75
C LEU A 121 -17.00 13.77 22.18
N ARG A 122 -17.30 14.61 23.18
CA ARG A 122 -18.68 14.87 23.61
C ARG A 122 -19.26 16.15 22.99
N GLY A 123 -20.57 16.11 22.71
CA GLY A 123 -21.36 17.27 22.31
C GLY A 123 -20.91 17.89 20.98
N ARG A 124 -20.80 19.22 20.95
CA ARG A 124 -20.47 20.00 19.73
C ARG A 124 -19.11 19.64 19.12
N ARG A 125 -18.14 19.15 19.91
CA ARG A 125 -16.78 18.84 19.42
C ARG A 125 -16.74 17.59 18.55
N ALA A 126 -17.47 16.53 18.92
CA ALA A 126 -17.58 15.35 18.06
C ALA A 126 -18.32 15.66 16.76
N TRP A 127 -19.38 16.47 16.83
CA TRP A 127 -20.06 16.95 15.63
C TRP A 127 -19.13 17.79 14.76
N ALA A 128 -18.34 18.70 15.33
CA ALA A 128 -17.37 19.49 14.58
C ALA A 128 -16.31 18.61 13.90
N ILE A 129 -15.79 17.60 14.58
CA ILE A 129 -14.81 16.65 14.01
C ILE A 129 -15.46 15.81 12.90
N ALA A 130 -16.67 15.30 13.12
CA ALA A 130 -17.39 14.53 12.11
C ALA A 130 -17.67 15.35 10.86
N VAL A 131 -18.15 16.60 11.03
CA VAL A 131 -18.37 17.55 9.94
C VAL A 131 -17.06 17.86 9.24
N LEU A 132 -15.97 18.09 9.97
CA LEU A 132 -14.66 18.34 9.37
C LEU A 132 -14.16 17.15 8.54
N VAL A 133 -14.31 15.91 9.04
CA VAL A 133 -13.95 14.70 8.28
C VAL A 133 -14.80 14.57 7.02
N ILE A 134 -16.11 14.74 7.13
CA ILE A 134 -17.04 14.71 5.97
C ILE A 134 -16.66 15.79 4.96
N LEU A 135 -16.34 16.99 5.42
CA LEU A 135 -15.95 18.11 4.57
C LEU A 135 -14.63 17.84 3.86
N VAL A 136 -13.59 17.40 4.58
CA VAL A 136 -12.28 17.08 3.99
C VAL A 136 -12.39 15.93 2.98
N VAL A 137 -13.17 14.89 3.29
CA VAL A 137 -13.42 13.75 2.39
C VAL A 137 -14.23 14.19 1.18
N GLY A 138 -15.30 14.98 1.36
CA GLY A 138 -16.10 15.51 0.26
C GLY A 138 -15.28 16.42 -0.65
N LEU A 139 -14.40 17.25 -0.08
CA LEU A 139 -13.48 18.12 -0.82
C LEU A 139 -12.34 17.38 -1.51
N SER A 140 -12.10 16.11 -1.18
CA SER A 140 -11.09 15.30 -1.87
C SER A 140 -11.48 14.99 -3.32
N ASP A 141 -12.75 15.12 -3.68
CA ASP A 141 -13.28 14.67 -4.97
C ASP A 141 -14.37 15.64 -5.45
N THR A 142 -13.98 16.83 -5.93
CA THR A 142 -14.94 17.90 -6.32
C THR A 142 -15.13 18.06 -7.82
N HIS A 143 -14.56 17.19 -8.64
CA HIS A 143 -14.58 17.35 -10.10
C HIS A 143 -15.92 17.04 -10.75
N ALA A 144 -16.68 16.12 -10.16
CA ALA A 144 -18.04 15.82 -10.55
C ALA A 144 -19.00 16.12 -9.39
N TRP A 145 -20.24 16.51 -9.70
CA TRP A 145 -21.25 16.78 -8.68
C TRP A 145 -21.50 15.56 -7.76
N TRP A 146 -21.28 14.35 -8.27
CA TRP A 146 -21.43 13.09 -7.53
C TRP A 146 -20.15 12.65 -6.79
N GLY A 147 -18.98 13.20 -7.13
CA GLY A 147 -17.69 12.84 -6.50
C GLY A 147 -17.70 12.99 -4.97
N PRO A 148 -18.13 14.14 -4.42
CA PRO A 148 -18.18 14.34 -2.98
C PRO A 148 -19.14 13.36 -2.31
N LEU A 149 -20.31 13.14 -2.94
CA LEU A 149 -21.34 12.21 -2.43
C LEU A 149 -20.82 10.77 -2.38
N LEU A 150 -20.06 10.37 -3.40
CA LEU A 150 -19.51 9.03 -3.52
C LEU A 150 -18.40 8.78 -2.47
N GLN A 151 -17.50 9.74 -2.23
CA GLN A 151 -16.48 9.62 -1.17
C GLN A 151 -17.09 9.66 0.24
N ILE A 152 -18.03 10.59 0.48
CA ILE A 152 -18.74 10.66 1.77
C ILE A 152 -19.53 9.37 2.00
N GLY A 153 -20.23 8.87 0.98
CA GLY A 153 -20.95 7.61 1.01
C GLY A 153 -20.01 6.42 1.31
N ALA A 154 -18.85 6.35 0.65
CA ALA A 154 -17.85 5.32 0.90
C ALA A 154 -17.35 5.32 2.35
N VAL A 155 -17.04 6.48 2.93
CA VAL A 155 -16.65 6.58 4.34
C VAL A 155 -17.80 6.20 5.26
N ALA A 156 -18.99 6.77 5.06
CA ALA A 156 -20.15 6.52 5.91
C ALA A 156 -20.54 5.03 5.92
N LEU A 157 -20.68 4.43 4.73
CA LEU A 157 -20.95 3.01 4.58
C LEU A 157 -19.79 2.17 5.14
N GLY A 158 -18.54 2.53 4.84
CA GLY A 158 -17.37 1.82 5.37
C GLY A 158 -17.36 1.80 6.90
N VAL A 159 -17.67 2.93 7.55
CA VAL A 159 -17.81 3.01 9.00
C VAL A 159 -18.96 2.14 9.50
N LEU A 160 -20.14 2.19 8.86
CA LEU A 160 -21.30 1.37 9.26
C LEU A 160 -21.00 -0.13 9.15
N PHE A 161 -20.48 -0.58 8.01
CA PHE A 161 -20.08 -1.98 7.77
C PHE A 161 -18.91 -2.40 8.66
N GLY A 162 -17.95 -1.51 8.91
CA GLY A 162 -16.84 -1.79 9.83
C GLY A 162 -17.33 -2.01 11.26
N ARG A 163 -18.36 -1.26 11.69
CA ARG A 163 -19.00 -1.50 12.99
C ARG A 163 -19.77 -2.82 13.01
N SER A 164 -20.33 -3.32 11.91
CA SER A 164 -21.02 -4.62 11.92
C SER A 164 -20.05 -5.80 11.80
N ALA A 165 -18.96 -5.67 11.05
CA ALA A 165 -18.05 -6.75 10.65
C ALA A 165 -17.09 -7.29 11.74
N ARG A 166 -17.20 -6.86 13.01
CA ARG A 166 -16.51 -7.42 14.21
C ARG A 166 -15.05 -7.92 14.01
N ALA A 167 -14.23 -7.18 13.26
CA ALA A 167 -12.83 -7.54 12.95
C ALA A 167 -12.65 -8.89 12.21
N GLU A 168 -13.61 -9.28 11.36
CA GLU A 168 -13.52 -10.47 10.50
C GLU A 168 -12.31 -10.42 9.54
N MET A 169 -11.89 -9.23 9.13
CA MET A 169 -10.78 -9.03 8.21
C MET A 169 -9.44 -9.08 8.94
N ARG A 170 -8.63 -10.12 8.71
CA ARG A 170 -7.32 -10.29 9.36
C ARG A 170 -6.43 -9.03 9.14
N PRO A 171 -5.72 -8.52 10.17
CA PRO A 171 -5.00 -7.24 10.10
C PRO A 171 -4.00 -7.13 8.93
N ILE A 172 -3.18 -8.16 8.73
CA ILE A 172 -2.16 -8.15 7.67
C ILE A 172 -2.84 -8.25 6.30
N ALA A 173 -3.76 -9.18 6.11
CA ALA A 173 -4.48 -9.35 4.84
C ALA A 173 -5.22 -8.07 4.44
N GLY A 174 -5.86 -7.40 5.42
CA GLY A 174 -6.54 -6.14 5.18
C GLY A 174 -5.62 -4.99 4.81
N THR A 175 -4.45 -4.91 5.46
CA THR A 175 -3.42 -3.92 5.12
C THR A 175 -2.87 -4.17 3.71
N LEU A 176 -2.58 -5.42 3.36
CA LEU A 176 -2.09 -5.79 2.02
C LEU A 176 -3.13 -5.48 0.93
N LEU A 177 -4.42 -5.69 1.20
CA LEU A 177 -5.48 -5.34 0.27
C LEU A 177 -5.51 -3.83 -0.01
N VAL A 178 -5.47 -3.00 1.03
CA VAL A 178 -5.46 -1.53 0.89
C VAL A 178 -4.19 -1.07 0.19
N VAL A 179 -3.03 -1.57 0.59
CA VAL A 179 -1.73 -1.25 -0.03
C VAL A 179 -1.73 -1.64 -1.51
N GLY A 180 -2.10 -2.89 -1.85
CA GLY A 180 -2.13 -3.37 -3.22
C GLY A 180 -3.13 -2.62 -4.10
N ALA A 181 -4.32 -2.32 -3.58
CA ALA A 181 -5.32 -1.52 -4.30
C ALA A 181 -4.83 -0.09 -4.52
N THR A 182 -4.21 0.53 -3.51
CA THR A 182 -3.63 1.89 -3.63
C THR A 182 -2.48 1.91 -4.64
N THR A 183 -1.56 0.94 -4.58
CA THR A 183 -0.47 0.79 -5.55
C THR A 183 -1.00 0.61 -6.97
N THR A 184 -2.07 -0.16 -7.15
CA THR A 184 -2.73 -0.32 -8.45
C THR A 184 -3.39 0.99 -8.91
N ALA A 185 -4.04 1.72 -8.00
CA ALA A 185 -4.66 3.02 -8.30
C ALA A 185 -3.63 4.07 -8.74
N ILE A 186 -2.43 4.08 -8.15
CA ILE A 186 -1.29 4.91 -8.61
C ILE A 186 -0.96 4.60 -10.08
N LEU A 187 -1.09 3.34 -10.49
CA LEU A 187 -0.83 2.97 -11.88
C LEU A 187 -1.92 3.36 -12.87
N MET A 188 -3.16 3.52 -12.38
CA MET A 188 -4.29 3.97 -13.19
C MET A 188 -4.28 5.48 -13.45
N GLN A 189 -3.38 6.22 -12.79
CA GLN A 189 -3.21 7.65 -13.04
C GLN A 189 -2.51 7.88 -14.39
N PRO A 190 -3.02 8.76 -15.26
CA PRO A 190 -2.36 9.20 -16.48
C PRO A 190 -0.99 9.79 -16.18
N GLU A 191 -0.07 9.56 -17.10
CA GLU A 191 1.35 9.93 -17.01
C GLU A 191 1.53 11.36 -16.47
N PHE A 192 0.75 12.33 -16.96
CA PHE A 192 0.79 13.76 -16.59
C PHE A 192 0.58 14.09 -15.09
N PHE A 193 -0.22 13.32 -14.35
CA PHE A 193 -0.47 13.52 -12.91
C PHE A 193 0.47 12.72 -12.02
N ARG A 194 1.03 11.62 -12.55
CA ARG A 194 2.19 10.97 -11.92
C ARG A 194 3.36 11.93 -11.82
N PHE A 195 3.56 12.84 -12.79
CA PHE A 195 4.63 13.83 -12.70
C PHE A 195 4.53 14.74 -11.46
N VAL A 196 3.34 15.20 -11.06
CA VAL A 196 3.18 16.12 -9.92
C VAL A 196 3.33 15.43 -8.56
N GLN A 197 3.05 14.12 -8.48
CA GLN A 197 3.08 13.35 -7.22
C GLN A 197 4.34 12.46 -7.07
N LEU A 198 4.88 11.94 -8.17
CA LEU A 198 5.97 10.96 -8.23
C LEU A 198 7.07 11.33 -9.27
N GLY A 199 6.90 12.37 -10.08
CA GLY A 199 7.74 12.59 -11.27
C GLY A 199 7.40 11.61 -12.39
N ALA A 200 8.14 11.63 -13.50
CA ALA A 200 8.09 10.51 -14.46
C ALA A 200 8.27 9.21 -13.66
N LEU A 201 7.59 8.10 -14.01
CA LEU A 201 7.93 6.81 -13.41
C LEU A 201 9.36 6.45 -13.80
N THR A 202 10.31 6.92 -12.98
CA THR A 202 11.71 6.62 -13.17
C THR A 202 11.89 5.11 -13.04
N ALA A 203 12.99 4.58 -13.58
CA ALA A 203 13.33 3.17 -13.41
C ALA A 203 13.28 2.72 -11.94
N PHE A 204 13.52 3.64 -11.00
CA PHE A 204 13.40 3.40 -9.56
C PHE A 204 11.95 3.13 -9.13
N HIS A 205 10.98 3.93 -9.57
CA HIS A 205 9.57 3.70 -9.24
C HIS A 205 9.07 2.38 -9.84
N LEU A 206 9.40 2.09 -11.10
CA LEU A 206 9.04 0.84 -11.77
C LEU A 206 9.63 -0.38 -11.03
N LEU A 207 10.89 -0.29 -10.61
CA LEU A 207 11.51 -1.32 -9.78
C LEU A 207 10.77 -1.51 -8.45
N PHE A 208 10.44 -0.43 -7.74
CA PHE A 208 9.71 -0.51 -6.48
C PHE A 208 8.31 -1.12 -6.65
N LEU A 209 7.61 -0.78 -7.73
CA LEU A 209 6.31 -1.37 -8.07
C LEU A 209 6.42 -2.88 -8.30
N VAL A 210 7.43 -3.32 -9.07
CA VAL A 210 7.71 -4.75 -9.29
C VAL A 210 8.03 -5.46 -7.97
N LEU A 211 8.85 -4.84 -7.12
CA LEU A 211 9.19 -5.39 -5.81
C LEU A 211 7.97 -5.46 -4.88
N ILE A 212 7.11 -4.44 -4.85
CA ILE A 212 5.85 -4.45 -4.10
C ILE A 212 4.95 -5.58 -4.60
N ALA A 213 4.75 -5.69 -5.91
CA ALA A 213 3.92 -6.75 -6.51
C ALA A 213 4.42 -8.15 -6.12
N ALA A 214 5.72 -8.41 -6.27
CA ALA A 214 6.32 -9.70 -5.96
C ALA A 214 6.27 -10.01 -4.46
N THR A 215 6.61 -9.04 -3.60
CA THR A 215 6.61 -9.24 -2.14
C THR A 215 5.20 -9.35 -1.56
N LEU A 216 4.25 -8.55 -2.04
CA LEU A 216 2.84 -8.64 -1.65
C LEU A 216 2.26 -10.00 -2.03
N ALA A 217 2.47 -10.44 -3.28
CA ALA A 217 2.03 -11.75 -3.74
C ALA A 217 2.65 -12.90 -2.93
N ALA A 218 3.93 -12.78 -2.56
CA ALA A 218 4.62 -13.75 -1.72
C ALA A 218 4.05 -13.80 -0.29
N VAL A 219 3.75 -12.65 0.34
CA VAL A 219 3.11 -12.62 1.68
C VAL A 219 1.73 -13.25 1.61
N VAL A 220 0.93 -12.93 0.59
CA VAL A 220 -0.39 -13.53 0.40
C VAL A 220 -0.27 -15.04 0.22
N ALA A 221 0.68 -15.54 -0.56
CA ALA A 221 0.93 -16.98 -0.70
C ALA A 221 1.30 -17.63 0.65
N LEU A 222 2.21 -17.02 1.41
CA LEU A 222 2.65 -17.51 2.72
C LEU A 222 1.53 -17.59 3.77
N GLN A 223 0.55 -16.71 3.69
CA GLN A 223 -0.57 -16.70 4.64
C GLN A 223 -1.69 -17.68 4.28
N ASN A 224 -1.75 -18.13 3.02
CA ASN A 224 -2.89 -18.90 2.52
C ASN A 224 -2.51 -20.32 2.07
N ILE A 225 -1.23 -20.65 1.92
CA ILE A 225 -0.77 -21.94 1.40
C ILE A 225 0.09 -22.67 2.42
N ASN A 226 -0.23 -23.94 2.65
CA ASN A 226 0.50 -24.81 3.56
C ASN A 226 1.62 -25.57 2.82
N SER A 227 2.77 -25.71 3.48
CA SER A 227 3.86 -26.58 3.02
C SER A 227 3.46 -28.05 3.14
N ARG A 228 3.62 -28.84 2.07
CA ARG A 228 3.19 -30.25 2.06
C ARG A 228 4.20 -31.22 1.44
N GLY A 229 5.32 -30.75 0.87
CA GLY A 229 6.30 -31.63 0.20
C GLY A 229 5.73 -32.44 -0.98
N ALA A 230 4.54 -32.10 -1.47
CA ALA A 230 3.71 -33.03 -2.25
C ALA A 230 3.99 -33.01 -3.76
N ILE A 231 4.94 -32.19 -4.23
CA ILE A 231 5.21 -32.01 -5.66
C ILE A 231 6.48 -32.76 -6.03
N HIS A 232 6.40 -33.66 -7.01
CA HIS A 232 7.57 -34.32 -7.59
C HIS A 232 8.58 -33.29 -8.10
N ALA A 233 9.87 -33.52 -7.80
CA ALA A 233 10.95 -32.58 -8.11
C ALA A 233 11.01 -32.18 -9.60
N SER A 234 10.79 -33.14 -10.51
CA SER A 234 10.80 -32.87 -11.96
C SER A 234 9.67 -31.93 -12.41
N ALA A 235 8.46 -32.09 -11.86
CA ALA A 235 7.32 -31.23 -12.15
C ALA A 235 7.50 -29.84 -11.51
N TYR A 236 8.01 -29.80 -10.27
CA TYR A 236 8.33 -28.55 -9.58
C TYR A 236 9.32 -27.70 -10.39
N ILE A 237 10.43 -28.28 -10.83
CA ILE A 237 11.47 -27.56 -11.58
C ILE A 237 10.88 -26.99 -12.88
N LYS A 238 10.13 -27.78 -13.65
CA LYS A 238 9.51 -27.33 -14.91
C LYS A 238 8.54 -26.19 -14.69
N LEU A 239 7.58 -26.35 -13.77
CA LEU A 239 6.57 -25.32 -13.48
C LEU A 239 7.21 -24.05 -12.91
N LYS A 240 8.20 -24.17 -12.03
CA LYS A 240 8.91 -23.01 -11.47
C LYS A 240 9.65 -22.23 -12.56
N TRP A 241 10.29 -22.92 -13.51
CA TRP A 241 10.92 -22.28 -14.67
C TRP A 241 9.91 -21.58 -15.57
N MET A 242 8.76 -22.20 -15.84
CA MET A 242 7.68 -21.57 -16.60
C MET A 242 7.21 -20.28 -15.92
N PHE A 243 6.91 -20.31 -14.62
CA PHE A 243 6.48 -19.11 -13.89
C PHE A 243 7.56 -18.04 -13.84
N ARG A 244 8.84 -18.41 -13.71
CA ARG A 244 9.97 -17.44 -13.77
C ARG A 244 10.08 -16.78 -15.13
N PHE A 245 9.90 -17.55 -16.22
CA PHE A 245 9.92 -17.01 -17.57
C PHE A 245 8.75 -16.04 -17.81
N VAL A 246 7.53 -16.43 -17.42
CA VAL A 246 6.34 -15.57 -17.54
C VAL A 246 6.48 -14.33 -16.66
N ALA A 247 7.01 -14.46 -15.43
CA ALA A 247 7.26 -13.32 -14.55
C ALA A 247 8.26 -12.34 -15.17
N ALA A 248 9.37 -12.85 -15.73
CA ALA A 248 10.36 -12.02 -16.42
C ALA A 248 9.74 -11.28 -17.62
N LEU A 249 8.91 -11.98 -18.41
CA LEU A 249 8.17 -11.36 -19.51
C LEU A 249 7.21 -10.27 -19.02
N CYS A 250 6.45 -10.54 -17.95
CA CYS A 250 5.57 -9.54 -17.33
C CYS A 250 6.34 -8.33 -16.82
N VAL A 251 7.54 -8.52 -16.24
CA VAL A 251 8.39 -7.40 -15.79
C VAL A 251 8.83 -6.56 -16.99
N VAL A 252 9.32 -7.17 -18.07
CA VAL A 252 9.73 -6.44 -19.28
C VAL A 252 8.54 -5.69 -19.90
N LEU A 253 7.40 -6.37 -20.07
CA LEU A 253 6.19 -5.75 -20.61
C LEU A 253 5.70 -4.61 -19.71
N PHE A 254 5.74 -4.77 -18.38
CA PHE A 254 5.33 -3.73 -17.46
C PHE A 254 6.26 -2.52 -17.51
N VAL A 255 7.58 -2.74 -17.56
CA VAL A 255 8.55 -1.64 -17.67
C VAL A 255 8.40 -0.89 -19.00
N MET A 256 8.03 -1.59 -20.08
CA MET A 256 7.84 -0.96 -21.40
C MET A 256 6.48 -0.28 -21.59
N THR A 257 5.44 -0.75 -20.91
CA THR A 257 4.04 -0.31 -21.18
C THR A 257 3.38 0.39 -20.01
N GLU A 258 3.94 0.25 -18.80
CA GLU A 258 3.37 0.73 -17.53
C GLU A 258 1.93 0.27 -17.29
N SER A 259 1.51 -0.80 -17.96
CA SER A 259 0.10 -1.17 -18.06
C SER A 259 -0.41 -1.90 -16.82
N VAL A 260 -1.55 -1.43 -16.31
CA VAL A 260 -2.22 -2.01 -15.13
C VAL A 260 -2.54 -3.50 -15.32
N PRO A 261 -3.08 -3.98 -16.47
CA PRO A 261 -3.34 -5.41 -16.65
C PRO A 261 -2.07 -6.27 -16.56
N VAL A 262 -0.94 -5.79 -17.08
CA VAL A 262 0.34 -6.51 -16.99
C VAL A 262 0.85 -6.53 -15.54
N PHE A 263 0.68 -5.43 -14.80
CA PHE A 263 1.00 -5.37 -13.37
C PHE A 263 0.17 -6.36 -12.55
N LEU A 264 -1.14 -6.43 -12.78
CA LEU A 264 -2.02 -7.42 -12.13
C LEU A 264 -1.61 -8.85 -12.51
N GLY A 265 -1.28 -9.09 -13.79
CA GLY A 265 -0.75 -10.36 -14.27
C GLY A 265 0.55 -10.75 -13.57
N LEU A 266 1.49 -9.80 -13.39
CA LEU A 266 2.73 -10.01 -12.64
C LEU A 266 2.46 -10.44 -11.19
N MET A 267 1.49 -9.82 -10.51
CA MET A 267 1.11 -10.22 -9.14
C MET A 267 0.57 -11.65 -9.10
N VAL A 268 -0.30 -12.03 -10.04
CA VAL A 268 -0.86 -13.39 -10.13
C VAL A 268 0.25 -14.42 -10.39
N VAL A 269 1.13 -14.16 -11.36
CA VAL A 269 2.24 -15.06 -11.68
C VAL A 269 3.22 -15.18 -10.51
N SER A 270 3.51 -14.07 -9.82
CA SER A 270 4.36 -14.05 -8.62
C SER A 270 3.72 -14.83 -7.46
N PHE A 271 2.40 -14.73 -7.29
CA PHE A 271 1.64 -15.51 -6.32
C PHE A 271 1.74 -16.99 -6.64
N MET A 272 1.47 -17.40 -7.89
CA MET A 272 1.55 -18.80 -8.31
C MET A 272 2.96 -19.37 -8.17
N SER A 273 3.99 -18.59 -8.52
CA SER A 273 5.39 -18.96 -8.35
C SER A 273 5.75 -19.18 -6.86
N SER A 274 5.30 -18.28 -5.98
CA SER A 274 5.56 -18.38 -4.54
C SER A 274 4.77 -19.53 -3.92
N ALA A 275 3.51 -19.67 -4.29
CA ALA A 275 2.59 -20.76 -3.93
C ALA A 275 3.20 -22.12 -4.22
N LEU A 276 3.70 -22.32 -5.44
CA LEU A 276 4.34 -23.57 -5.87
C LEU A 276 5.55 -23.90 -5.00
N THR A 277 6.40 -22.90 -4.70
CA THR A 277 7.57 -23.10 -3.85
C THR A 277 7.22 -23.41 -2.40
N ILE A 278 6.22 -22.76 -1.84
CA ILE A 278 5.74 -23.05 -0.48
C ILE A 278 5.18 -24.47 -0.42
N TRP A 279 4.35 -24.83 -1.40
CA TRP A 279 3.71 -26.14 -1.46
C TRP A 279 4.72 -27.28 -1.62
N HIS A 280 5.76 -27.08 -2.42
CA HIS A 280 6.85 -28.05 -2.62
C HIS A 280 7.76 -28.23 -1.39
N ARG A 281 7.89 -27.22 -0.52
CA ARG A 281 8.74 -27.33 0.67
C ARG A 281 8.10 -28.18 1.76
N ASP A 282 8.97 -28.74 2.61
CA ASP A 282 8.57 -29.45 3.83
C ASP A 282 8.24 -28.48 4.97
N SER A 283 8.98 -27.37 5.04
CA SER A 283 8.74 -26.31 6.02
C SER A 283 9.10 -24.93 5.47
N VAL A 284 8.50 -23.90 6.06
CA VAL A 284 8.79 -22.50 5.78
C VAL A 284 9.33 -21.83 7.04
N HIS A 285 10.30 -20.94 6.88
CA HIS A 285 10.89 -20.22 8.00
C HIS A 285 9.84 -19.34 8.69
N ALA A 286 9.71 -19.49 10.01
CA ALA A 286 8.63 -18.89 10.80
C ALA A 286 8.55 -17.35 10.71
N GLY A 287 9.69 -16.67 10.55
CA GLY A 287 9.75 -15.20 10.44
C GLY A 287 9.63 -14.63 9.02
N LEU A 288 9.43 -15.47 7.99
CA LEU A 288 9.51 -15.03 6.59
C LEU A 288 8.32 -14.16 6.20
N ALA A 289 7.12 -14.49 6.68
CA ALA A 289 5.91 -13.73 6.37
C ALA A 289 5.93 -12.34 7.03
N GLU A 290 6.37 -12.23 8.30
CA GLU A 290 6.50 -10.92 8.95
C GLU A 290 7.58 -10.06 8.31
N PHE A 291 8.71 -10.67 7.91
CA PHE A 291 9.78 -9.96 7.21
C PHE A 291 9.30 -9.40 5.86
N LEU A 292 8.64 -10.22 5.04
CA LEU A 292 8.13 -9.78 3.75
C LEU A 292 7.00 -8.75 3.90
N PHE A 293 6.13 -8.88 4.90
CA PHE A 293 5.13 -7.87 5.22
C PHE A 293 5.79 -6.53 5.60
N ALA A 294 6.79 -6.55 6.48
CA ALA A 294 7.55 -5.36 6.85
C ALA A 294 8.24 -4.73 5.63
N THR A 295 8.75 -5.55 4.71
CA THR A 295 9.35 -5.10 3.44
C THR A 295 8.32 -4.39 2.55
N VAL A 296 7.10 -4.94 2.42
CA VAL A 296 6.00 -4.27 1.69
C VAL A 296 5.73 -2.89 2.27
N LEU A 297 5.67 -2.74 3.59
CA LEU A 297 5.46 -1.44 4.23
C LEU A 297 6.59 -0.44 3.94
N VAL A 298 7.85 -0.89 3.99
CA VAL A 298 9.00 -0.05 3.63
C VAL A 298 8.91 0.41 2.17
N LEU A 299 8.71 -0.52 1.23
CA LEU A 299 8.63 -0.20 -0.19
C LEU A 299 7.44 0.72 -0.50
N PHE A 300 6.28 0.43 0.08
CA PHE A 300 5.07 1.23 -0.09
C PHE A 300 5.24 2.64 0.49
N GLY A 301 5.83 2.77 1.69
CA GLY A 301 6.11 4.07 2.29
C GLY A 301 7.10 4.90 1.47
N VAL A 302 8.14 4.28 0.90
CA VAL A 302 9.10 4.96 0.03
C VAL A 302 8.43 5.43 -1.26
N ILE A 303 7.72 4.55 -1.96
CA ILE A 303 7.10 4.93 -3.24
C ILE A 303 6.00 5.98 -3.08
N THR A 304 5.30 6.02 -1.94
CA THR A 304 4.25 7.01 -1.68
C THR A 304 4.72 8.25 -0.93
N VAL A 305 6.03 8.35 -0.64
CA VAL A 305 6.61 9.44 0.19
C VAL A 305 5.93 9.53 1.56
N MET A 306 5.55 8.40 2.15
CA MET A 306 4.98 8.31 3.50
C MET A 306 6.03 7.84 4.51
N PRO A 307 6.86 8.74 5.07
CA PRO A 307 7.96 8.36 5.96
C PRO A 307 7.49 7.61 7.21
N VAL A 308 6.26 7.88 7.68
CA VAL A 308 5.65 7.16 8.81
C VAL A 308 5.46 5.68 8.47
N VAL A 309 4.99 5.35 7.27
CA VAL A 309 4.76 3.95 6.86
C VAL A 309 6.10 3.22 6.67
N THR A 310 7.09 3.90 6.08
CA THR A 310 8.47 3.40 5.99
C THR A 310 9.05 3.10 7.37
N ALA A 311 8.92 4.05 8.30
CA ALA A 311 9.37 3.91 9.68
C ALA A 311 8.69 2.73 10.39
N LEU A 312 7.38 2.57 10.24
CA LEU A 312 6.63 1.43 10.79
C LEU A 312 7.10 0.09 10.20
N GLY A 313 7.39 0.05 8.90
CA GLY A 313 7.99 -1.10 8.24
C GLY A 313 9.35 -1.48 8.83
N LEU A 314 10.23 -0.50 9.06
CA LEU A 314 11.54 -0.73 9.68
C LEU A 314 11.42 -1.24 11.12
N VAL A 315 10.49 -0.68 11.91
CA VAL A 315 10.23 -1.17 13.27
C VAL A 315 9.65 -2.59 13.26
N ALA A 316 8.75 -2.89 12.31
CA ALA A 316 8.22 -4.24 12.14
C ALA A 316 9.32 -5.23 11.75
N MET A 317 10.23 -4.83 10.85
CA MET A 317 11.38 -5.64 10.42
C MET A 317 12.32 -5.94 11.59
N ARG A 318 12.58 -4.96 12.45
CA ARG A 318 13.43 -5.14 13.65
C ARG A 318 12.85 -6.12 14.67
N ARG A 319 11.52 -6.30 14.67
CA ARG A 319 10.81 -7.22 15.57
C ARG A 319 10.80 -8.67 15.09
N VAL A 320 11.31 -8.96 13.88
CA VAL A 320 11.42 -10.34 13.35
C VAL A 320 12.47 -11.11 14.18
N PRO A 321 12.11 -12.22 14.86
CA PRO A 321 13.00 -12.92 15.79
C PRO A 321 14.32 -13.43 15.18
N ASP A 322 14.27 -13.96 13.95
CA ASP A 322 15.45 -14.38 13.18
C ASP A 322 15.49 -13.66 11.82
N LEU A 323 15.77 -12.36 11.87
CA LEU A 323 15.83 -11.52 10.67
C LEU A 323 16.84 -12.07 9.63
N ARG A 324 18.01 -12.55 10.07
CA ARG A 324 19.04 -13.08 9.15
C ARG A 324 18.60 -14.40 8.52
N GLY A 325 17.93 -15.27 9.27
CA GLY A 325 17.30 -16.48 8.75
C GLY A 325 16.20 -16.17 7.74
N ALA A 326 15.30 -15.24 8.06
CA ALA A 326 14.24 -14.78 7.17
C ALA A 326 14.81 -14.21 5.86
N MET A 327 15.81 -13.32 5.92
CA MET A 327 16.47 -12.76 4.74
C MET A 327 17.11 -13.84 3.85
N ARG A 328 17.75 -14.86 4.45
CA ARG A 328 18.29 -16.00 3.69
C ARG A 328 17.16 -16.83 3.07
N ALA A 329 16.06 -17.02 3.78
CA ALA A 329 14.92 -17.80 3.31
C ALA A 329 14.22 -17.18 2.09
N VAL A 330 14.25 -15.84 1.93
CA VAL A 330 13.74 -15.13 0.74
C VAL A 330 14.39 -15.64 -0.55
N ARG A 331 15.70 -15.89 -0.54
CA ARG A 331 16.44 -16.36 -1.73
C ARG A 331 15.92 -17.67 -2.30
N GLY A 332 15.32 -18.50 -1.45
CA GLY A 332 14.76 -19.76 -1.91
C GLY A 332 13.26 -19.70 -2.22
N LEU A 333 12.60 -18.56 -2.00
CA LEU A 333 11.18 -18.33 -2.34
C LEU A 333 11.04 -17.78 -3.78
N LEU A 334 11.89 -16.83 -4.14
CA LEU A 334 11.97 -16.18 -5.46
C LEU A 334 12.76 -17.07 -6.45
#